data_AF-A0A7K8SY26-F1
#
_entry.id   AF-A0A7K8SY26-F1
#
_cell.length_a   1.000
_cell.length_b   1.000
_cell.length_c   1.000
_cell.angle_alpha   90.00
_cell.angle_beta   90.00
_cell.angle_gamma   90.00
#
_symmetry.space_group_name_H-M   'P 1'
#
loop_
_entity.id
_entity.type
_entity.pdbx_description
1 polymer ?
#
loop_
_entity_poly.entity_id
_entity_poly.type
_entity_poly.pdbx_seq_one_letter_code
_entity_poly.pdbx_strand_id
1 'polypeptide(L)'
;TAAVDLSCVWHNLEYMVCMWRPGENASSDTNYTLFYWFDGLKHYKKCNNYSMDQGIFGCIFNLSFPKVMNTYPAISILIRDDSEEIRPVCASKNPTTLVKPAMPRRVTLSKINGEIHVEWSESDTFPENCLFYEVEYHNGDLNTAQIIKVIFHYLVENNYTSIPSTDPNSKYLFKVRAKPKPECYSSKLYSDWSEEKSIGEKTDSTFYFVLIITIPLIVAISMAILLVYLKRLKILIFPPIPEPREILKRMFGEQSEDSQVSKKL
;
A
#
# COMPACT_ATOMS: atom_id res chain seq x y z
N THR A 1 -39.20 -5.18 26.32
CA THR A 1 -38.50 -4.78 25.07
C THR A 1 -37.94 -6.02 24.38
N ALA A 2 -37.27 -5.94 23.22
CA ALA A 2 -36.62 -7.09 22.56
C ALA A 2 -35.27 -6.65 21.97
N ALA A 3 -34.34 -7.59 21.76
CA ALA A 3 -33.12 -7.30 21.00
C ALA A 3 -33.46 -6.79 19.59
N VAL A 4 -32.64 -5.88 19.07
CA VAL A 4 -32.84 -5.26 17.75
C VAL A 4 -31.60 -5.40 16.88
N ASP A 5 -31.75 -5.15 15.58
CA ASP A 5 -30.66 -5.15 14.59
C ASP A 5 -29.87 -6.47 14.51
N LEU A 6 -30.53 -7.62 14.66
CA LEU A 6 -29.89 -8.92 14.53
C LEU A 6 -29.30 -9.13 13.12
N SER A 7 -27.97 -9.12 13.05
CA SER A 7 -27.17 -9.39 11.87
C SER A 7 -26.30 -10.60 12.09
N CYS A 8 -26.14 -11.45 11.08
CA CYS A 8 -25.28 -12.62 11.16
C CYS A 8 -24.46 -12.75 9.88
N VAL A 9 -23.22 -13.19 10.02
CA VAL A 9 -22.27 -13.40 8.92
C VAL A 9 -21.60 -14.75 9.08
N TRP A 10 -21.62 -15.56 8.03
CA TRP A 10 -21.00 -16.87 7.99
C TRP A 10 -19.60 -16.75 7.40
N HIS A 11 -18.60 -16.77 8.27
CA HIS A 11 -17.21 -16.55 7.91
C HIS A 11 -16.58 -17.84 7.40
N ASN A 12 -16.03 -17.75 6.20
CA ASN A 12 -15.19 -18.76 5.56
C ASN A 12 -15.78 -20.18 5.48
N LEU A 13 -17.11 -20.32 5.59
CA LEU A 13 -17.82 -21.59 5.71
C LEU A 13 -17.49 -22.41 6.98
N GLU A 14 -16.92 -21.76 8.00
CA GLU A 14 -16.39 -22.42 9.21
C GLU A 14 -17.13 -22.01 10.49
N TYR A 15 -17.47 -20.73 10.63
CA TYR A 15 -18.11 -20.21 11.84
C TYR A 15 -19.03 -19.04 11.53
N MET A 16 -20.10 -18.91 12.31
CA MET A 16 -21.05 -17.82 12.22
C MET A 16 -20.77 -16.80 13.33
N VAL A 17 -20.84 -15.53 12.98
CA VAL A 17 -20.82 -14.41 13.92
C VAL A 17 -22.17 -13.71 13.84
N CYS A 18 -22.89 -13.66 14.95
CA CYS A 18 -24.15 -12.91 15.06
C CYS A 18 -23.97 -11.75 16.02
N MET A 19 -24.48 -10.58 15.64
CA MET A 19 -24.45 -9.36 16.44
C MET A 19 -25.84 -8.75 16.55
N TRP A 20 -26.14 -8.15 17.69
CA TRP A 20 -27.40 -7.45 17.94
C TRP A 20 -27.20 -6.34 18.97
N ARG A 21 -28.16 -5.43 19.01
CA ARG A 21 -28.22 -4.37 20.02
C ARG A 21 -29.26 -4.72 21.09
N PRO A 22 -29.05 -4.25 22.33
CA PRO A 22 -30.07 -4.33 23.35
C PRO A 22 -31.33 -3.59 22.90
N GLY A 23 -32.49 -4.06 23.36
CA GLY A 23 -33.73 -3.31 23.15
C GLY A 23 -33.69 -1.95 23.84
N GLU A 24 -34.42 -0.97 23.31
CA GLU A 24 -34.40 0.43 23.77
C GLU A 24 -34.66 0.59 25.28
N ASN A 25 -35.63 -0.16 25.82
CA ASN A 25 -35.94 -0.17 27.26
C ASN A 25 -35.31 -1.35 28.01
N ALA A 26 -34.21 -1.93 27.49
CA ALA A 26 -33.53 -3.02 28.19
C ALA A 26 -32.65 -2.41 29.28
N SER A 27 -32.66 -3.01 30.45
CA SER A 27 -31.77 -2.59 31.52
C SER A 27 -30.31 -2.88 31.14
N SER A 28 -29.36 -2.10 31.65
CA SER A 28 -27.94 -2.23 31.35
C SER A 28 -27.32 -3.57 31.78
N ASP A 29 -27.98 -4.29 32.69
CA ASP A 29 -27.61 -5.61 33.20
C ASP A 29 -28.28 -6.78 32.44
N THR A 30 -29.06 -6.49 31.39
CA THR A 30 -29.71 -7.52 30.57
C THR A 30 -28.69 -8.45 29.92
N ASN A 31 -28.86 -9.76 30.08
CA ASN A 31 -27.93 -10.78 29.60
C ASN A 31 -28.59 -11.70 28.57
N TYR A 32 -28.35 -11.37 27.31
CA TYR A 32 -28.87 -12.15 26.19
C TYR A 32 -28.15 -13.49 26.04
N THR A 33 -28.92 -14.56 25.91
CA THR A 33 -28.47 -15.88 25.47
C THR A 33 -28.96 -16.17 24.06
N LEU A 34 -28.05 -16.58 23.18
CA LEU A 34 -28.34 -17.03 21.82
C LEU A 34 -28.39 -18.55 21.75
N PHE A 35 -29.46 -19.07 21.15
CA PHE A 35 -29.60 -20.46 20.73
C PHE A 35 -29.75 -20.55 19.22
N TYR A 36 -29.23 -21.61 18.61
CA TYR A 36 -29.36 -21.85 17.18
C TYR A 36 -29.62 -23.32 16.86
N TRP A 37 -30.30 -23.56 15.75
CA TRP A 37 -30.53 -24.89 15.18
C TRP A 37 -30.77 -24.83 13.67
N PHE A 38 -30.61 -25.96 13.00
CA PHE A 38 -30.88 -26.14 11.57
C PHE A 38 -31.16 -27.62 11.30
N ASP A 39 -31.74 -27.91 10.14
CA ASP A 39 -32.03 -29.29 9.74
C ASP A 39 -30.73 -30.10 9.58
N GLY A 40 -30.60 -31.20 10.33
CA GLY A 40 -29.35 -31.96 10.50
C GLY A 40 -28.69 -31.85 11.87
N LEU A 41 -29.09 -30.89 12.71
CA LEU A 41 -28.73 -30.88 14.14
C LEU A 41 -29.73 -31.72 14.95
N LYS A 42 -29.23 -32.59 15.83
CA LYS A 42 -30.08 -33.40 16.74
C LYS A 42 -30.85 -32.54 17.74
N HIS A 43 -30.21 -31.49 18.26
CA HIS A 43 -30.78 -30.58 19.26
C HIS A 43 -30.30 -29.15 18.98
N TYR A 44 -31.06 -28.17 19.47
CA TYR A 44 -30.62 -26.79 19.50
C TYR A 44 -29.36 -26.63 20.35
N LYS A 45 -28.49 -25.72 19.94
CA LYS A 45 -27.23 -25.43 20.64
C LYS A 45 -27.26 -24.03 21.22
N LYS A 46 -26.75 -23.90 22.44
CA LYS A 46 -26.45 -22.60 23.06
C LYS A 46 -25.12 -22.08 22.53
N CYS A 47 -25.05 -20.80 22.20
CA CYS A 47 -23.79 -20.12 21.95
C CYS A 47 -23.07 -19.87 23.26
N ASN A 48 -21.75 -20.11 23.28
CA ASN A 48 -20.93 -19.98 24.49
C ASN A 48 -19.83 -18.91 24.36
N ASN A 49 -19.49 -18.50 23.14
CA ASN A 49 -18.44 -17.51 22.91
C ASN A 49 -19.10 -16.16 22.62
N TYR A 50 -19.19 -15.31 23.65
CA TYR A 50 -19.79 -14.00 23.56
C TYR A 50 -18.72 -12.91 23.55
N SER A 51 -19.03 -11.83 22.84
CA SER A 51 -18.30 -10.57 22.88
C SER A 51 -19.27 -9.43 23.13
N MET A 52 -18.79 -8.34 23.74
CA MET A 52 -19.51 -7.08 23.82
C MET A 52 -18.55 -5.97 23.45
N ASP A 53 -18.89 -5.18 22.43
CA ASP A 53 -18.13 -3.99 22.04
C ASP A 53 -19.08 -2.82 21.88
N GLN A 54 -18.82 -1.72 22.59
CA GLN A 54 -19.64 -0.50 22.55
C GLN A 54 -21.15 -0.72 22.71
N GLY A 55 -21.55 -1.68 23.57
CA GLY A 55 -22.96 -2.03 23.81
C GLY A 55 -23.60 -2.90 22.72
N ILE A 56 -22.84 -3.38 21.75
CA ILE A 56 -23.27 -4.38 20.76
C ILE A 56 -22.88 -5.76 21.28
N PHE A 57 -23.88 -6.63 21.42
CA PHE A 57 -23.67 -8.02 21.77
C PHE A 57 -23.26 -8.81 20.53
N GLY A 58 -22.26 -9.66 20.68
CA GLY A 58 -21.78 -10.58 19.66
C GLY A 58 -21.75 -12.00 20.19
N CYS A 59 -22.00 -12.97 19.33
CA CYS A 59 -21.83 -14.39 19.62
C CYS A 59 -21.20 -15.09 18.40
N ILE A 60 -20.23 -15.95 18.68
CA ILE A 60 -19.48 -16.72 17.69
C ILE A 60 -19.70 -18.20 17.94
N PHE A 61 -20.05 -18.96 16.89
CA PHE A 61 -20.17 -20.41 16.97
C PHE A 61 -19.73 -21.10 15.71
N ASN A 62 -19.13 -22.29 15.86
CA ASN A 62 -18.72 -23.11 14.73
C ASN A 62 -19.94 -23.58 13.96
N LEU A 63 -19.88 -23.41 12.64
CA LEU A 63 -20.90 -23.79 11.71
C LEU A 63 -20.21 -24.19 10.41
N SER A 64 -20.06 -25.50 10.24
CA SER A 64 -19.55 -26.09 9.01
C SER A 64 -20.54 -27.15 8.53
N PHE A 65 -20.65 -27.25 7.21
CA PHE A 65 -21.44 -28.29 6.57
C PHE A 65 -20.53 -29.18 5.73
N PRO A 66 -20.90 -30.45 5.50
CA PRO A 66 -20.17 -31.31 4.58
C PRO A 66 -20.05 -30.68 3.19
N LYS A 67 -18.86 -30.74 2.58
CA LYS A 67 -18.56 -30.13 1.27
C LYS A 67 -19.42 -30.66 0.10
N VAL A 68 -20.11 -31.78 0.30
CA VAL A 68 -20.92 -32.46 -0.73
C VAL A 68 -22.39 -32.00 -0.74
N MET A 69 -22.78 -31.11 0.17
CA MET A 69 -24.17 -30.62 0.20
C MET A 69 -24.41 -29.55 -0.86
N ASN A 70 -25.35 -29.82 -1.77
CA ASN A 70 -25.83 -28.85 -2.76
C ASN A 70 -26.84 -27.84 -2.18
N THR A 71 -27.41 -28.13 -1.00
CA THR A 71 -28.44 -27.31 -0.37
C THR A 71 -28.07 -27.08 1.09
N TYR A 72 -28.09 -25.82 1.52
CA TYR A 72 -27.82 -25.45 2.91
C TYR A 72 -29.13 -25.20 3.67
N PRO A 73 -29.34 -25.86 4.83
CA PRO A 73 -30.56 -25.66 5.62
C PRO A 73 -30.60 -24.24 6.19
N ALA A 74 -31.81 -23.70 6.33
CA ALA A 74 -32.00 -22.42 7.00
C ALA A 74 -31.59 -22.52 8.48
N ILE A 75 -30.92 -21.50 8.98
CA ILE A 75 -30.46 -21.42 10.36
C ILE A 75 -31.50 -20.64 11.14
N SER A 76 -32.06 -21.30 12.14
CA SER A 76 -32.96 -20.68 13.10
C SER A 76 -32.17 -20.19 14.30
N ILE A 77 -32.44 -18.95 14.72
CA ILE A 77 -31.77 -18.24 15.79
C ILE A 77 -32.83 -17.77 16.78
N LEU A 78 -32.59 -18.02 18.05
CA LEU A 78 -33.39 -17.54 19.17
C LEU A 78 -32.49 -16.73 20.12
N ILE A 79 -32.86 -15.49 20.37
CA ILE A 79 -32.22 -14.66 21.40
C ILE A 79 -33.24 -14.42 22.49
N ARG A 80 -32.88 -14.75 23.73
CA ARG A 80 -33.72 -14.50 24.91
C ARG A 80 -32.87 -14.07 26.09
N ASP A 81 -33.51 -13.46 27.07
CA ASP A 81 -32.93 -13.19 28.38
C ASP A 81 -33.49 -14.17 29.42
N ASP A 82 -32.77 -14.36 30.52
CA ASP A 82 -33.16 -15.29 31.58
C ASP A 82 -34.22 -14.71 32.55
N SER A 83 -34.41 -13.38 32.60
CA SER A 83 -35.36 -12.71 33.51
C SER A 83 -36.80 -12.67 33.00
N GLU A 84 -37.08 -13.19 31.80
CA GLU A 84 -38.38 -13.14 31.10
C GLU A 84 -38.95 -11.72 30.81
N GLU A 85 -38.27 -10.65 31.24
CA GLU A 85 -38.67 -9.25 30.98
C GLU A 85 -38.44 -8.83 29.52
N ILE A 86 -37.55 -9.54 28.84
CA ILE A 86 -37.19 -9.31 27.44
C ILE A 86 -37.91 -10.32 26.55
N ARG A 87 -38.64 -9.81 25.56
CA ARG A 87 -39.32 -10.63 24.57
C ARG A 87 -38.30 -11.38 23.72
N PRO A 88 -38.45 -12.70 23.54
CA PRO A 88 -37.55 -13.47 22.69
C PRO A 88 -37.61 -13.03 21.23
N VAL A 89 -36.46 -13.04 20.57
CA VAL A 89 -36.32 -12.76 19.14
C VAL A 89 -36.03 -14.04 18.40
N CYS A 90 -36.90 -14.39 17.46
CA CYS A 90 -36.72 -15.53 16.57
C CYS A 90 -36.41 -15.05 15.15
N ALA A 91 -35.37 -15.59 14.53
CA ALA A 91 -35.04 -15.31 13.15
C ALA A 91 -34.67 -16.59 12.40
N SER A 92 -35.14 -16.72 11.16
CA SER A 92 -34.68 -17.73 10.22
C SER A 92 -33.81 -17.06 9.16
N LYS A 93 -32.61 -17.56 8.94
CA LYS A 93 -31.61 -16.98 8.03
C LYS A 93 -31.16 -18.01 7.02
N ASN A 94 -31.14 -17.64 5.74
CA ASN A 94 -30.52 -18.47 4.71
C ASN A 94 -28.98 -18.27 4.75
N PRO A 95 -28.18 -19.28 5.13
CA PRO A 95 -26.73 -19.14 5.27
C PRO A 95 -26.04 -18.70 3.97
N THR A 96 -26.54 -19.11 2.81
CA THR A 96 -25.94 -18.77 1.49
C THR A 96 -25.91 -17.28 1.21
N THR A 97 -26.81 -16.51 1.81
CA THR A 97 -26.89 -15.05 1.68
C THR A 97 -25.92 -14.31 2.61
N LEU A 98 -25.30 -15.02 3.55
CA LEU A 98 -24.52 -14.45 4.65
C LEU A 98 -23.03 -14.81 4.59
N VAL A 99 -22.58 -15.48 3.53
CA VAL A 99 -21.20 -15.96 3.40
C VAL A 99 -20.22 -14.81 3.21
N LYS A 100 -19.20 -14.72 4.07
CA LYS A 100 -18.05 -13.81 3.92
C LYS A 100 -16.76 -14.65 3.80
N PRO A 101 -16.09 -14.68 2.63
CA PRO A 101 -14.82 -15.40 2.48
C PRO A 101 -13.71 -14.83 3.37
N ALA A 102 -12.68 -15.65 3.64
CA ALA A 102 -11.45 -15.16 4.24
C ALA A 102 -10.68 -14.25 3.27
N MET A 103 -9.85 -13.35 3.81
CA MET A 103 -8.94 -12.55 2.99
C MET A 103 -7.96 -13.48 2.24
N PRO A 104 -7.67 -13.25 0.95
CA PRO A 104 -6.64 -13.99 0.23
C PRO A 104 -5.28 -13.83 0.93
N ARG A 105 -4.55 -14.93 1.07
CA ARG A 105 -3.21 -14.96 1.69
C ARG A 105 -2.14 -15.17 0.61
N ARG A 106 -0.88 -14.97 1.00
CA ARG A 106 0.31 -15.25 0.19
C ARG A 106 0.26 -14.61 -1.20
N VAL A 107 -0.08 -13.32 -1.27
CA VAL A 107 -0.01 -12.56 -2.52
C VAL A 107 1.45 -12.44 -2.95
N THR A 108 1.77 -12.97 -4.12
CA THR A 108 3.08 -12.92 -4.76
C THR A 108 3.02 -12.05 -6.00
N LEU A 109 4.11 -11.32 -6.24
CA LEU A 109 4.27 -10.45 -7.40
C LEU A 109 5.53 -10.86 -8.14
N SER A 110 5.43 -11.03 -9.45
CA SER A 110 6.59 -11.27 -10.31
C SER A 110 6.45 -10.52 -11.63
N LYS A 111 7.58 -10.30 -12.31
CA LYS A 111 7.59 -9.63 -13.62
C LYS A 111 7.96 -10.67 -14.69
N ILE A 112 7.03 -10.96 -15.60
CA ILE A 112 7.18 -11.97 -16.64
C ILE A 112 6.86 -11.30 -17.98
N ASN A 113 7.80 -11.33 -18.94
CA ASN A 113 7.62 -10.74 -20.28
C ASN A 113 7.15 -9.27 -20.30
N GLY A 114 7.50 -8.48 -19.28
CA GLY A 114 7.06 -7.08 -19.19
C GLY A 114 5.68 -6.89 -18.56
N GLU A 115 4.98 -7.95 -18.18
CA GLU A 115 3.75 -7.92 -17.42
C GLU A 115 4.02 -8.19 -15.94
N ILE A 116 3.19 -7.62 -15.06
CA ILE A 116 3.20 -7.91 -13.64
C ILE A 116 2.22 -9.06 -13.40
N HIS A 117 2.76 -10.20 -13.02
CA HIS A 117 2.00 -11.36 -12.64
C HIS A 117 1.71 -11.31 -11.14
N VAL A 118 0.43 -11.38 -10.78
CA VAL A 118 -0.09 -11.35 -9.42
C VAL A 118 -0.74 -12.70 -9.15
N GLU A 119 -0.30 -13.40 -8.12
CA GLU A 119 -0.83 -14.70 -7.72
C GLU A 119 -1.14 -14.70 -6.22
N TRP A 120 -2.15 -15.45 -5.79
CA TRP A 120 -2.53 -15.60 -4.38
C TRP A 120 -2.94 -17.04 -4.07
N SER A 121 -2.99 -17.39 -2.77
CA SER A 121 -3.43 -18.71 -2.35
C SER A 121 -4.93 -18.88 -2.52
N GLU A 122 -5.33 -20.05 -3.03
CA GLU A 122 -6.72 -20.48 -3.03
C GLU A 122 -7.27 -20.72 -1.62
N SER A 123 -8.59 -20.77 -1.51
CA SER A 123 -9.28 -21.01 -0.24
C SER A 123 -9.52 -22.50 -0.03
N ASP A 124 -8.95 -23.07 1.05
CA ASP A 124 -9.11 -24.50 1.37
C ASP A 124 -10.54 -24.91 1.73
N THR A 125 -11.36 -23.96 2.16
CA THR A 125 -12.72 -24.17 2.67
C THR A 125 -13.78 -24.12 1.58
N PHE A 126 -13.58 -23.32 0.55
CA PHE A 126 -14.54 -23.17 -0.55
C PHE A 126 -14.32 -24.27 -1.59
N PRO A 127 -15.40 -24.75 -2.24
CA PRO A 127 -15.24 -25.56 -3.44
C PRO A 127 -14.49 -24.77 -4.53
N GLU A 128 -13.81 -25.51 -5.41
CA GLU A 128 -13.21 -24.94 -6.62
C GLU A 128 -14.26 -24.13 -7.40
N ASN A 129 -13.84 -23.03 -8.01
CA ASN A 129 -14.68 -22.15 -8.82
C ASN A 129 -15.84 -21.46 -8.07
N CYS A 130 -15.90 -21.47 -6.73
CA CYS A 130 -16.96 -20.75 -5.99
C CYS A 130 -16.59 -19.34 -5.50
N LEU A 131 -15.40 -18.85 -5.85
CA LEU A 131 -14.96 -17.49 -5.56
C LEU A 131 -14.62 -16.73 -6.85
N PHE A 132 -14.93 -15.44 -6.85
CA PHE A 132 -14.31 -14.43 -7.69
C PHE A 132 -13.31 -13.65 -6.85
N TYR A 133 -12.29 -13.11 -7.51
CA TYR A 133 -11.34 -12.21 -6.88
C TYR A 133 -11.39 -10.84 -7.54
N GLU A 134 -11.28 -9.81 -6.72
CA GLU A 134 -11.05 -8.43 -7.15
C GLU A 134 -9.61 -8.06 -6.82
N VAL A 135 -8.89 -7.58 -7.83
CA VAL A 135 -7.55 -7.02 -7.67
C VAL A 135 -7.63 -5.51 -7.77
N GLU A 136 -7.17 -4.81 -6.73
CA GLU A 136 -6.94 -3.36 -6.74
C GLU A 136 -5.43 -3.13 -6.85
N TYR A 137 -5.01 -2.33 -7.82
CA TYR A 137 -3.64 -1.87 -7.91
C TYR A 137 -3.56 -0.37 -8.18
N HIS A 138 -2.47 0.24 -7.73
CA HIS A 138 -2.22 1.67 -7.93
C HIS A 138 -0.73 1.93 -8.20
N ASN A 139 -0.45 2.94 -9.00
CA ASN A 139 0.90 3.45 -9.21
C ASN A 139 1.24 4.45 -8.09
N GLY A 140 2.26 4.14 -7.30
CA GLY A 140 2.68 4.92 -6.15
C GLY A 140 3.82 5.88 -6.48
N ASP A 141 3.57 6.91 -7.29
CA ASP A 141 4.52 8.02 -7.44
C ASP A 141 4.27 9.09 -6.36
N LEU A 142 5.01 8.99 -5.25
CA LEU A 142 4.88 9.88 -4.10
C LEU A 142 5.31 11.35 -4.37
N ASN A 143 5.90 11.66 -5.53
CA ASN A 143 6.44 13.01 -5.81
C ASN A 143 5.48 13.95 -6.55
N THR A 144 4.33 13.48 -7.00
CA THR A 144 3.23 14.36 -7.39
C THR A 144 2.15 14.27 -6.33
N ALA A 145 1.72 15.41 -5.79
CA ALA A 145 0.61 15.52 -4.84
C ALA A 145 -0.74 15.02 -5.41
N GLN A 146 -0.74 14.46 -6.62
CA GLN A 146 -1.82 13.69 -7.21
C GLN A 146 -1.45 12.20 -7.08
N ILE A 147 -1.95 11.57 -6.03
CA ILE A 147 -2.20 10.12 -6.06
C ILE A 147 -3.18 9.91 -7.22
N ILE A 148 -2.70 9.64 -8.43
CA ILE A 148 -3.58 9.20 -9.51
C ILE A 148 -3.96 7.77 -9.15
N LYS A 149 -5.03 7.65 -8.35
CA LYS A 149 -5.62 6.37 -7.98
C LYS A 149 -6.33 5.81 -9.22
N VAL A 150 -5.57 5.24 -10.15
CA VAL A 150 -6.15 4.52 -11.29
C VAL A 150 -6.59 3.15 -10.79
N ILE A 151 -7.83 3.08 -10.33
CA ILE A 151 -8.43 1.85 -9.85
C ILE A 151 -8.91 1.06 -11.08
N PHE A 152 -8.22 -0.01 -11.44
CA PHE A 152 -8.78 -1.02 -12.34
C PHE A 152 -9.27 -2.20 -11.51
N HIS A 153 -10.58 -2.43 -11.51
CA HIS A 153 -11.17 -3.62 -10.90
C HIS A 153 -11.17 -4.76 -11.92
N TYR A 154 -10.24 -5.70 -11.79
CA TYR A 154 -10.28 -6.95 -12.54
C TYR A 154 -11.02 -8.00 -11.71
N LEU A 155 -12.12 -8.52 -12.26
CA LEU A 155 -12.77 -9.73 -11.73
C LEU A 155 -12.10 -10.94 -12.38
N VAL A 156 -11.56 -11.82 -11.55
CA VAL A 156 -10.77 -12.98 -11.99
C VAL A 156 -11.32 -14.26 -11.37
N GLU A 157 -11.40 -15.33 -12.17
CA GLU A 157 -11.84 -16.64 -11.71
C GLU A 157 -10.71 -17.49 -11.14
N ASN A 158 -9.52 -17.37 -11.73
CA ASN A 158 -8.31 -18.04 -11.29
C ASN A 158 -7.68 -17.31 -10.09
N ASN A 159 -6.76 -17.97 -9.41
CA ASN A 159 -5.98 -17.43 -8.31
C ASN A 159 -4.79 -16.55 -8.75
N TYR A 160 -4.75 -16.16 -10.03
CA TYR A 160 -3.72 -15.31 -10.60
C TYR A 160 -4.25 -14.41 -11.70
N THR A 161 -3.55 -13.31 -11.96
CA THR A 161 -3.80 -12.44 -13.11
C THR A 161 -2.50 -11.78 -13.58
N SER A 162 -2.45 -11.40 -14.85
CA SER A 162 -1.35 -10.63 -15.41
C SER A 162 -1.85 -9.23 -15.77
N ILE A 163 -1.12 -8.22 -15.31
CA ILE A 163 -1.44 -6.81 -15.53
C ILE A 163 -0.31 -6.19 -16.33
N PRO A 164 -0.59 -5.51 -17.46
CA PRO A 164 0.45 -4.88 -18.27
C PRO A 164 1.20 -3.82 -17.45
N SER A 165 2.53 -3.91 -17.42
CA SER A 165 3.37 -2.90 -16.79
C SER A 165 3.51 -1.71 -17.74
N THR A 166 2.74 -0.65 -17.51
CA THR A 166 2.74 0.55 -18.38
C THR A 166 4.01 1.38 -18.26
N ASP A 167 4.68 1.32 -17.11
CA ASP A 167 5.93 2.04 -16.86
C ASP A 167 6.91 1.15 -16.06
N PRO A 168 8.09 0.81 -16.62
CA PRO A 168 9.10 -0.01 -15.95
C PRO A 168 9.77 0.68 -14.75
N ASN A 169 9.69 2.01 -14.62
CA ASN A 169 10.32 2.80 -13.56
C ASN A 169 9.33 3.23 -12.46
N SER A 170 8.10 2.73 -12.53
CA SER A 170 7.04 3.01 -11.55
C SER A 170 6.97 1.91 -10.50
N LYS A 171 6.62 2.31 -9.27
CA LYS A 171 6.32 1.38 -8.17
C LYS A 171 4.82 1.11 -8.15
N TYR A 172 4.44 -0.15 -8.25
CA TYR A 172 3.04 -0.57 -8.20
C TYR A 172 2.75 -1.22 -6.85
N LEU A 173 1.56 -0.97 -6.33
CA LEU A 173 1.04 -1.58 -5.11
C LEU A 173 -0.24 -2.35 -5.44
N PHE A 174 -0.39 -3.54 -4.87
CA PHE A 174 -1.46 -4.48 -5.16
C PHE A 174 -2.15 -4.96 -3.89
N LYS A 175 -3.47 -5.10 -3.95
CA LYS A 175 -4.33 -5.75 -2.96
C LYS A 175 -5.33 -6.65 -3.68
N VAL A 176 -5.68 -7.76 -3.05
CA VAL A 176 -6.64 -8.73 -3.57
C VAL A 176 -7.71 -9.01 -2.53
N ARG A 177 -8.97 -9.15 -2.93
CA ARG A 177 -10.05 -9.64 -2.06
C ARG A 177 -10.91 -10.66 -2.78
N ALA A 178 -11.54 -11.54 -2.02
CA ALA A 178 -12.42 -12.58 -2.53
C ALA A 178 -13.89 -12.22 -2.37
N LYS A 179 -14.72 -12.74 -3.27
CA LYS A 179 -16.18 -12.63 -3.25
C LYS A 179 -16.79 -13.97 -3.65
N PRO A 180 -17.87 -14.43 -3.02
CA PRO A 180 -18.57 -15.62 -3.47
C PRO A 180 -19.15 -15.45 -4.88
N LYS A 181 -19.08 -16.51 -5.69
CA LYS A 181 -19.81 -16.58 -6.97
C LYS A 181 -21.31 -16.71 -6.69
N PRO A 182 -22.19 -15.92 -7.34
CA PRO A 182 -23.64 -15.97 -7.12
C PRO A 182 -24.27 -17.35 -7.31
N GLU A 183 -23.68 -18.17 -8.19
CA GLU A 183 -24.11 -19.53 -8.51
C GLU A 183 -23.89 -20.50 -7.33
N CYS A 184 -22.85 -20.26 -6.52
CA CYS A 184 -22.59 -21.03 -5.31
C CYS A 184 -23.28 -20.43 -4.08
N TYR A 185 -23.17 -19.11 -3.91
CA TYR A 185 -23.68 -18.40 -2.75
C TYR A 185 -24.24 -17.04 -3.16
N SER A 186 -25.50 -16.77 -2.80
CA SER A 186 -26.18 -15.50 -3.09
C SER A 186 -25.74 -14.31 -2.23
N SER A 187 -24.67 -14.48 -1.44
CA SER A 187 -24.09 -13.45 -0.59
C SER A 187 -23.49 -12.31 -1.42
N LYS A 188 -23.67 -11.09 -0.92
CA LYS A 188 -23.06 -9.87 -1.46
C LYS A 188 -21.82 -9.43 -0.68
N LEU A 189 -21.40 -10.20 0.33
CA LEU A 189 -20.30 -9.84 1.21
C LEU A 189 -18.95 -10.17 0.54
N TYR A 190 -17.99 -9.29 0.77
CA TYR A 190 -16.62 -9.42 0.31
C TYR A 190 -15.72 -9.82 1.47
N SER A 191 -14.62 -10.50 1.18
CA SER A 191 -13.54 -10.61 2.15
C SER A 191 -12.96 -9.23 2.45
N ASP A 192 -12.21 -9.16 3.55
CA ASP A 192 -11.31 -8.05 3.76
C ASP A 192 -10.19 -8.10 2.69
N TRP A 193 -9.58 -6.96 2.41
CA TRP A 193 -8.44 -6.87 1.49
C TRP A 193 -7.24 -7.63 2.06
N SER A 194 -6.46 -8.24 1.17
CA SER A 194 -5.15 -8.80 1.51
C SER A 194 -4.18 -7.72 1.99
N GLU A 195 -3.08 -8.16 2.58
CA GLU A 195 -1.93 -7.29 2.76
C GLU A 195 -1.49 -6.68 1.43
N GLU A 196 -1.08 -5.42 1.47
CA GLU A 196 -0.53 -4.73 0.31
C GLU A 196 0.85 -5.30 -0.04
N LYS A 197 1.07 -5.56 -1.32
CA LYS A 197 2.39 -5.93 -1.85
C LYS A 197 2.81 -4.95 -2.94
N SER A 198 4.12 -4.70 -3.05
CA SER A 198 4.64 -3.78 -4.05
C SER A 198 5.72 -4.41 -4.92
N ILE A 199 5.78 -4.00 -6.18
CA ILE A 199 6.80 -4.40 -7.15
C ILE A 199 7.22 -3.19 -7.99
N GLY A 200 8.47 -3.19 -8.43
CA GLY A 200 9.10 -2.06 -9.11
C GLY A 200 9.91 -1.19 -8.15
N GLU A 201 10.81 -0.40 -8.73
CA GLU A 201 11.71 0.47 -8.01
C GLU A 201 11.51 1.90 -8.50
N LYS A 202 11.42 2.85 -7.57
CA LYS A 202 11.35 4.26 -7.92
C LYS A 202 12.77 4.70 -8.28
N THR A 203 12.94 5.22 -9.50
CA THR A 203 14.18 5.91 -9.83
C THR A 203 14.27 7.17 -8.97
N ASP A 204 15.28 7.25 -8.11
CA ASP A 204 15.45 8.38 -7.22
C ASP A 204 15.91 9.60 -8.04
N SER A 205 14.95 10.45 -8.41
CA SER A 205 15.22 11.69 -9.14
C SER A 205 16.28 12.55 -8.47
N THR A 206 16.45 12.44 -7.15
CA THR A 206 17.47 13.13 -6.35
C THR A 206 18.87 12.78 -6.83
N PHE A 207 19.12 11.53 -7.24
CA PHE A 207 20.39 11.10 -7.80
C PHE A 207 20.73 11.88 -9.08
N TYR A 208 19.77 12.04 -9.99
CA TYR A 208 19.96 12.80 -11.23
C TYR A 208 20.16 14.30 -10.96
N PHE A 209 19.42 14.89 -10.02
CA PHE A 209 19.62 16.30 -9.63
C PHE A 209 21.00 16.53 -9.03
N VAL A 210 21.47 15.63 -8.15
CA VAL A 210 22.83 15.70 -7.58
C VAL A 210 23.87 15.58 -8.70
N LEU A 211 23.68 14.67 -9.66
CA LEU A 211 24.59 14.50 -10.79
C LEU A 211 24.66 15.76 -11.68
N ILE A 212 23.51 16.37 -11.98
CA ILE A 212 23.40 17.59 -12.79
C ILE A 212 24.06 18.80 -12.11
N ILE A 213 24.05 18.89 -10.78
CA ILE A 213 24.67 19.99 -10.04
C ILE A 213 26.17 19.74 -9.83
N THR A 214 26.55 18.51 -9.50
CA THR A 214 27.94 18.17 -9.15
C THR A 214 28.87 18.18 -10.36
N ILE A 215 28.43 17.71 -11.53
CA ILE A 215 29.28 17.66 -12.73
C ILE A 215 29.74 19.06 -13.17
N PRO A 216 28.85 20.06 -13.37
CA PRO A 216 29.27 21.42 -13.74
C PRO A 216 30.17 22.07 -12.69
N LEU A 217 29.92 21.82 -11.40
CA LEU A 217 30.73 22.35 -10.31
C LEU A 217 32.16 21.81 -10.36
N ILE A 218 32.34 20.51 -10.57
CA ILE A 218 33.66 19.88 -10.72
C ILE A 218 34.38 20.45 -11.94
N VAL A 219 33.69 20.55 -13.09
CA VAL A 219 34.27 21.11 -14.31
C VAL A 219 34.72 22.56 -14.10
N ALA A 220 33.91 23.39 -13.43
CA ALA A 220 34.26 24.78 -13.13
C ALA A 220 35.51 24.88 -12.23
N ILE A 221 35.60 24.03 -11.19
CA ILE A 221 36.76 23.98 -10.30
C ILE A 221 38.01 23.54 -11.07
N SER A 222 37.93 22.48 -11.86
CA SER A 222 39.04 22.00 -12.69
C SER A 222 39.53 23.07 -13.67
N MET A 223 38.61 23.78 -14.33
CA MET A 223 38.96 24.89 -15.23
C MET A 223 39.63 26.05 -14.50
N ALA A 224 39.14 26.42 -13.30
CA ALA A 224 39.77 27.46 -12.49
C ALA A 224 41.20 27.09 -12.08
N ILE A 225 41.42 25.85 -11.64
CA ILE A 225 42.75 25.33 -11.28
C ILE A 225 43.68 25.37 -12.50
N LEU A 226 43.21 24.93 -13.66
CA LEU A 226 43.97 24.95 -14.91
C LEU A 226 44.36 26.37 -15.31
N LEU A 227 43.44 27.34 -15.22
CA LEU A 227 43.72 28.74 -15.51
C LEU A 227 44.75 29.35 -14.55
N VAL A 228 44.68 29.02 -13.25
CA VAL A 228 45.67 29.45 -12.25
C VAL A 228 47.03 28.84 -12.55
N TYR A 229 47.08 27.55 -12.89
CA TYR A 229 48.31 26.86 -13.26
C TYR A 229 48.94 27.49 -14.51
N LEU A 230 48.16 27.71 -15.58
CA LEU A 230 48.63 28.36 -16.80
C LEU A 230 49.11 29.80 -16.54
N LYS A 231 48.43 30.56 -15.67
CA LYS A 231 48.90 31.90 -15.25
C LYS A 231 50.25 31.82 -14.52
N ARG A 232 50.40 30.89 -13.56
CA ARG A 232 51.66 30.69 -12.84
C ARG A 232 52.79 30.28 -13.77
N LEU A 233 52.50 29.39 -14.73
CA LEU A 233 53.45 28.90 -15.71
C LEU A 233 53.86 30.01 -16.70
N LYS A 234 52.92 30.88 -17.10
CA LYS A 234 53.21 32.09 -17.88
C LYS A 234 54.16 33.03 -17.14
N ILE A 235 53.96 33.26 -15.83
CA ILE A 235 54.84 34.09 -15.01
C ILE A 235 56.25 33.47 -14.87
N LEU A 236 56.33 32.14 -14.79
CA LEU A 236 57.60 31.41 -14.65
C LEU A 236 58.42 31.43 -15.95
N ILE A 237 57.78 31.23 -17.11
CA ILE A 237 58.46 31.17 -18.42
C ILE A 237 58.72 32.57 -18.99
N PHE A 238 57.82 33.52 -18.75
CA PHE A 238 57.95 34.92 -19.19
C PHE A 238 58.00 35.83 -17.96
N PRO A 239 59.19 36.01 -17.34
CA PRO A 239 59.34 37.03 -16.30
C PRO A 239 58.96 38.41 -16.86
N PRO A 240 58.41 39.31 -16.04
CA PRO A 240 58.00 40.64 -16.48
C PRO A 240 59.18 41.33 -17.18
N ILE A 241 59.01 41.64 -18.47
CA ILE A 241 59.98 42.39 -19.25
C ILE A 241 60.08 43.78 -18.58
N PRO A 242 61.24 44.18 -18.04
CA PRO A 242 61.38 45.48 -17.38
C PRO A 242 61.02 46.58 -18.37
N GLU A 243 60.35 47.64 -17.89
CA GLU A 243 59.96 48.74 -18.76
C GLU A 243 61.18 49.29 -19.53
N PRO A 244 61.07 49.49 -20.85
CA PRO A 244 62.20 49.94 -21.68
C PRO A 244 62.76 51.29 -21.20
N ARG A 245 61.94 52.11 -20.52
CA ARG A 245 62.34 53.40 -19.96
C ARG A 245 63.39 53.25 -18.85
N GLU A 246 63.26 52.25 -17.98
CA GLU A 246 64.21 52.00 -16.88
C GLU A 246 65.51 51.38 -17.39
N ILE A 247 65.44 50.51 -18.41
CA ILE A 247 66.61 49.96 -19.09
C ILE A 247 67.38 51.05 -19.85
N LEU A 248 66.69 51.91 -20.61
CA LEU A 248 67.30 53.02 -21.35
C LEU A 248 67.92 54.07 -20.42
N LYS A 249 67.26 54.38 -19.29
CA LYS A 249 67.79 55.31 -18.28
C LYS A 249 69.05 54.76 -17.60
N ARG A 250 69.15 53.44 -17.40
CA ARG A 250 70.38 52.78 -16.92
C ARG A 250 71.49 52.73 -17.95
N MET A 251 71.18 52.47 -19.22
CA MET A 251 72.20 52.35 -20.28
C MET A 251 72.74 53.68 -20.78
N PHE A 252 71.96 54.76 -20.69
CA PHE A 252 72.33 56.07 -21.26
C PHE A 252 72.35 57.22 -20.24
N GLY A 253 72.03 56.97 -18.97
CA GLY A 253 71.98 57.99 -17.92
C GLY A 253 73.34 58.44 -17.35
N GLU A 254 74.45 57.79 -17.72
CA GLU A 254 75.81 58.13 -17.23
C GLU A 254 76.64 58.97 -18.22
N GLN A 255 76.12 59.41 -19.36
CA GLN A 255 76.91 60.11 -20.40
C GLN A 255 76.70 61.62 -20.54
N SER A 256 75.99 62.30 -19.63
CA SER A 256 75.65 63.72 -19.81
C SER A 256 76.13 64.69 -18.73
N GLU A 257 77.06 64.32 -17.85
CA GLU A 257 77.73 65.27 -16.96
C GLU A 257 79.25 65.07 -17.03
N ASP A 258 79.87 65.77 -17.99
CA ASP A 258 81.20 66.40 -17.88
C ASP A 258 81.84 66.60 -19.26
N SER A 259 81.25 67.48 -20.07
CA SER A 259 81.94 68.11 -21.20
C SER A 259 81.30 69.45 -21.52
N GLN A 260 81.81 70.51 -20.88
CA GLN A 260 81.98 71.89 -21.35
C GLN A 260 81.59 72.93 -20.30
N VAL A 261 82.60 73.54 -19.67
CA VAL A 261 82.67 75.01 -19.63
C VAL A 261 84.15 75.43 -19.77
N SER A 262 84.47 76.12 -20.85
CA SER A 262 85.70 76.89 -21.00
C SER A 262 85.34 78.36 -21.29
N LYS A 263 85.94 79.26 -20.49
CA LYS A 263 86.38 80.65 -20.75
C LYS A 263 85.54 81.88 -20.34
N LYS A 264 86.33 82.81 -19.74
CA LYS A 264 86.25 84.28 -19.53
C LYS A 264 85.41 84.72 -18.32
N LEU A 265 85.91 85.57 -17.40
CA LEU A 265 86.88 86.68 -17.49
C LEU A 265 87.99 86.58 -16.43
#